data_AF-A0A3D0N9Y8-F1
#
_entry.id   AF-A0A3D0N9Y8-F1
#
_cell.length_a   1.000
_cell.length_b   1.000
_cell.length_c   1.000
_cell.angle_alpha   90.00
_cell.angle_beta   90.00
_cell.angle_gamma   90.00
#
_symmetry.space_group_name_H-M   'P 1'
#
loop_
_entity.id
_entity.type
_entity.pdbx_description
1 polymer ?
#
loop_
_entity_poly.entity_id
_entity_poly.type
_entity_poly.pdbx_seq_one_letter_code
_entity_poly.pdbx_strand_id
1 'polypeptide(L)'
;MAKGATHVLGLDIGTAFIKAAEIQLRGHQFHVVGRPAVIPTPQGAVRGGVIVDAPAVTEVLQEIRARFGAKSKKVIASVGGDSSVVVRITEVPRMSGKELEEAVQWELDEQTPFPVDEVIYDYATIDRPDADPEATEMEVLLAVAQEDLVAAHVEAIQGAGMQPVAIDIEPLAIGRAIIDAAGDELADETVINVHIGATNSLILIFRHKLLSFVRIIPSAGENFTQTLAQALMLDQDQAEVVKLQLGNLAEGGFAGEQEPADEFGGSGMFEDEEEEPVTDSVFELSSTAETPDLGALDNRATHLDLAQDLSEIEEPPIAAPPPPAAPAPPGEPQDPDYIEAREHVAEALTEPVLDLATEVRRSLEFYRRQHRNEPIDRIVITGGSANLEGIAQLMTDETGVKSEIGDPFKHMQIDDDTISEQYLRDIGPSSVVAIGLALRDMVGD
;
A
#
# COMPACT_ATOMS: atom_id res chain seq x y z
N MET A 1 -29.05 -5.63 26.69
CA MET A 1 -29.60 -5.76 25.32
C MET A 1 -28.48 -6.30 24.46
N ALA A 2 -28.70 -7.41 23.74
CA ALA A 2 -27.67 -7.96 22.86
C ALA A 2 -27.36 -6.91 21.79
N LYS A 3 -26.16 -6.30 21.82
CA LYS A 3 -25.64 -5.55 20.66
C LYS A 3 -25.63 -6.57 19.52
N GLY A 4 -26.52 -6.40 18.55
CA GLY A 4 -26.48 -7.20 17.33
C GLY A 4 -25.07 -7.11 16.76
N ALA A 5 -24.53 -8.23 16.29
CA ALA A 5 -23.16 -8.30 15.81
C ALA A 5 -22.91 -7.18 14.79
N THR A 6 -21.92 -6.34 15.07
CA THR A 6 -21.52 -5.24 14.21
C THR A 6 -20.86 -5.83 12.98
N HIS A 7 -21.41 -5.53 11.80
CA HIS A 7 -20.84 -5.85 10.50
C HIS A 7 -20.35 -4.55 9.87
N VAL A 8 -19.08 -4.51 9.48
CA VAL A 8 -18.49 -3.34 8.84
C VAL A 8 -17.82 -3.80 7.56
N LEU A 9 -18.15 -3.11 6.47
CA LEU A 9 -17.44 -3.24 5.20
C LEU A 9 -16.31 -2.21 5.19
N GLY A 10 -15.07 -2.69 5.17
CA GLY A 10 -13.90 -1.86 4.92
C GLY A 10 -13.64 -1.78 3.42
N LEU A 11 -13.36 -0.58 2.92
CA LEU A 11 -13.17 -0.29 1.50
C LEU A 11 -11.89 0.52 1.28
N ASP A 12 -10.93 -0.08 0.59
CA ASP A 12 -9.70 0.58 0.15
C ASP A 12 -9.84 0.92 -1.35
N ILE A 13 -9.96 2.21 -1.68
CA ILE A 13 -10.11 2.69 -3.06
C ILE A 13 -8.73 3.11 -3.58
N GLY A 14 -7.92 2.12 -3.97
CA GLY A 14 -6.56 2.36 -4.45
C GLY A 14 -6.49 2.75 -5.94
N THR A 15 -5.35 3.33 -6.34
CA THR A 15 -5.06 3.70 -7.74
C THR A 15 -5.14 2.52 -8.69
N ALA A 16 -4.55 1.37 -8.33
CA ALA A 16 -4.51 0.17 -9.18
C ALA A 16 -5.67 -0.81 -8.90
N PHE A 17 -6.07 -0.94 -7.64
CA PHE A 17 -7.11 -1.88 -7.22
C PHE A 17 -8.00 -1.28 -6.13
N ILE A 18 -9.30 -1.56 -6.25
CA ILE A 18 -10.28 -1.35 -5.19
C ILE A 18 -10.40 -2.68 -4.42
N LYS A 19 -10.14 -2.65 -3.11
CA LYS A 19 -10.30 -3.83 -2.24
C LYS A 19 -11.41 -3.64 -1.22
N ALA A 20 -12.07 -4.74 -0.88
CA ALA A 20 -13.11 -4.75 0.13
C ALA A 20 -13.06 -5.99 1.01
N ALA A 21 -13.32 -5.80 2.30
CA ALA A 21 -13.45 -6.90 3.26
C ALA A 21 -14.58 -6.59 4.25
N GLU A 22 -15.46 -7.55 4.51
CA GLU A 22 -16.49 -7.43 5.53
C GLU A 22 -16.09 -8.26 6.75
N ILE A 23 -15.98 -7.62 7.91
CA ILE A 23 -15.64 -8.27 9.17
C ILE A 23 -16.84 -8.23 10.11
N GLN A 24 -16.97 -9.27 10.93
CA GLN A 24 -17.92 -9.37 12.01
C GLN A 24 -17.23 -9.85 13.30
N LEU A 25 -17.42 -9.13 14.40
CA LEU A 25 -16.98 -9.57 15.72
C LEU A 25 -18.03 -10.51 16.36
N ARG A 26 -17.63 -11.76 16.64
CA ARG A 26 -18.46 -12.75 17.35
C ARG A 26 -17.77 -13.14 18.66
N GLY A 27 -18.24 -12.57 19.77
CA GLY A 27 -17.55 -12.72 21.05
C GLY A 27 -16.22 -11.97 21.02
N HIS A 28 -15.10 -12.68 21.05
CA HIS A 28 -13.74 -12.13 20.94
C HIS A 28 -13.05 -12.50 19.63
N GLN A 29 -13.75 -13.18 18.71
CA GLN A 29 -13.18 -13.67 17.45
C GLN A 29 -13.64 -12.79 16.29
N PHE A 30 -12.70 -12.37 15.45
CA PHE A 30 -12.99 -11.74 14.17
C PHE A 30 -13.34 -12.80 13.13
N HIS A 31 -14.44 -12.58 12.42
CA HIS A 31 -14.88 -13.41 11.30
C HIS A 31 -14.87 -12.59 10.03
N VAL A 32 -14.20 -13.10 9.00
CA VAL A 32 -14.33 -12.60 7.63
C VAL A 32 -15.64 -13.16 7.08
N VAL A 33 -16.57 -12.26 6.77
CA VAL A 33 -17.90 -12.59 6.27
C VAL A 33 -17.94 -12.31 4.77
N GLY A 34 -18.43 -13.29 4.00
CA GLY A 34 -18.40 -13.19 2.55
C GLY A 34 -16.97 -13.33 2.01
N ARG A 35 -16.81 -13.02 0.73
CA ARG A 35 -15.54 -13.15 0.04
C ARG A 35 -14.85 -11.78 -0.02
N PRO A 36 -13.64 -11.62 0.54
CA PRO A 36 -12.86 -10.41 0.30
C PRO A 36 -12.67 -10.19 -1.20
N ALA A 37 -12.71 -8.94 -1.64
CA ALA A 37 -12.65 -8.59 -3.04
C ALA A 37 -11.38 -7.77 -3.32
N VAL A 38 -10.75 -8.04 -4.47
CA VAL A 38 -9.70 -7.20 -5.07
C VAL A 38 -10.07 -7.07 -6.53
N ILE A 39 -10.49 -5.87 -6.94
CA ILE A 39 -10.97 -5.58 -8.29
C ILE A 39 -10.08 -4.50 -8.91
N PRO A 40 -9.61 -4.65 -10.16
CA PRO A 40 -8.87 -3.60 -10.83
C PRO A 40 -9.65 -2.29 -10.84
N THR A 41 -8.97 -1.20 -10.50
CA THR A 41 -9.56 0.13 -10.58
C THR A 41 -9.74 0.51 -12.05
N PRO A 42 -10.89 1.06 -12.46
CA PRO A 42 -11.09 1.49 -13.84
C PRO A 42 -10.02 2.49 -14.26
N GLN A 43 -9.51 2.35 -15.50
CA GLN A 43 -8.36 3.12 -15.96
C GLN A 43 -8.62 4.62 -15.84
N GLY A 44 -7.74 5.31 -15.10
CA GLY A 44 -7.81 6.74 -14.88
C GLY A 44 -8.92 7.22 -13.93
N ALA A 45 -9.70 6.31 -13.34
CA ALA A 45 -10.76 6.66 -12.39
C ALA A 45 -10.21 7.12 -11.03
N VAL A 46 -9.02 6.65 -10.66
CA VAL A 46 -8.29 7.08 -9.45
C VAL A 46 -6.86 7.43 -9.84
N ARG A 47 -6.34 8.56 -9.35
CA ARG A 47 -4.96 9.01 -9.61
C ARG A 47 -4.34 9.54 -8.32
N GLY A 48 -3.25 8.93 -7.87
CA GLY A 48 -2.56 9.34 -6.64
C GLY A 48 -3.48 9.34 -5.42
N GLY A 49 -4.41 8.38 -5.33
CA GLY A 49 -5.42 8.30 -4.27
C GLY A 49 -6.66 9.19 -4.45
N VAL A 50 -6.67 10.11 -5.44
CA VAL A 50 -7.83 10.97 -5.73
C VAL A 50 -8.78 10.31 -6.72
N ILE A 51 -10.06 10.22 -6.39
CA ILE A 51 -11.11 9.74 -7.31
C ILE A 51 -11.41 10.85 -8.33
N VAL A 52 -11.11 10.58 -9.60
CA VAL A 52 -11.33 11.48 -10.74
C VAL A 52 -12.65 11.16 -11.47
N ASP A 53 -13.03 9.88 -11.50
CA ASP A 53 -14.27 9.39 -12.12
C ASP A 53 -15.11 8.63 -11.09
N ALA A 54 -15.88 9.39 -10.30
CA ALA A 54 -16.76 8.84 -9.27
C ALA A 54 -17.85 7.89 -9.82
N PRO A 55 -18.48 8.14 -11.00
CA PRO A 55 -19.36 7.17 -11.64
C PRO A 55 -18.70 5.82 -11.92
N ALA A 56 -17.49 5.80 -12.50
CA ALA A 56 -16.78 4.55 -12.77
C ALA A 56 -16.45 3.78 -11.48
N VAL A 57 -15.98 4.48 -10.43
CA VAL A 57 -15.76 3.86 -9.12
C VAL A 57 -17.08 3.31 -8.55
N THR A 58 -18.17 4.07 -8.65
CA THR A 58 -19.51 3.67 -8.18
C THR A 58 -19.95 2.34 -8.79
N GLU A 59 -19.75 2.13 -10.10
CA GLU A 59 -20.10 0.87 -10.77
C GLU A 59 -19.32 -0.32 -10.19
N VAL A 60 -18.02 -0.14 -9.93
CA VAL A 60 -17.20 -1.17 -9.27
C VAL A 60 -17.68 -1.45 -7.85
N LEU A 61 -18.04 -0.42 -7.09
CA LEU A 61 -18.58 -0.60 -5.74
C LEU A 61 -19.94 -1.33 -5.73
N GLN A 62 -20.78 -1.08 -6.74
CA GLN A 62 -22.02 -1.83 -6.94
C GLN A 62 -21.74 -3.30 -7.28
N GLU A 63 -20.71 -3.56 -8.08
CA GLU A 63 -20.23 -4.91 -8.38
C GLU A 63 -19.75 -5.63 -7.10
N ILE A 64 -18.92 -4.98 -6.27
CA ILE A 64 -18.44 -5.52 -4.99
C ILE A 64 -19.63 -5.99 -4.15
N ARG A 65 -20.63 -5.13 -4.01
CA ARG A 65 -21.84 -5.42 -3.23
C ARG A 65 -22.66 -6.58 -3.83
N ALA A 66 -22.79 -6.65 -5.16
CA ALA A 66 -23.60 -7.65 -5.84
C ALA A 66 -22.94 -9.04 -5.86
N ARG A 67 -21.63 -9.10 -6.16
CA ARG A 67 -20.90 -10.36 -6.39
C ARG A 67 -20.30 -10.96 -5.14
N PHE A 68 -19.79 -10.12 -4.23
CA PHE A 68 -19.03 -10.58 -3.05
C PHE A 68 -19.88 -10.66 -1.78
N GLY A 69 -21.17 -10.29 -1.91
CA GLY A 69 -22.20 -10.58 -0.91
C GLY A 69 -22.14 -9.68 0.32
N ALA A 70 -21.59 -8.46 0.19
CA ALA A 70 -21.51 -7.51 1.29
C ALA A 70 -22.91 -7.25 1.89
N LYS A 71 -23.10 -7.67 3.14
CA LYS A 71 -24.40 -7.62 3.84
C LYS A 71 -24.60 -6.27 4.51
N SER A 72 -23.52 -5.68 5.01
CA SER A 72 -23.56 -4.36 5.64
C SER A 72 -23.74 -3.25 4.61
N LYS A 73 -24.58 -2.27 4.96
CA LYS A 73 -24.61 -0.98 4.27
C LYS A 73 -23.59 0.00 4.81
N LYS A 74 -23.04 -0.26 6.00
CA LYS A 74 -22.08 0.62 6.67
C LYS A 74 -20.70 0.38 6.10
N VAL A 75 -20.11 1.44 5.58
CA VAL A 75 -18.79 1.42 4.95
C VAL A 75 -17.85 2.33 5.71
N ILE A 76 -16.64 1.84 5.95
CA ILE A 76 -15.52 2.65 6.38
C ILE A 76 -14.49 2.59 5.24
N ALA A 77 -14.10 3.75 4.75
CA ALA A 77 -13.13 3.85 3.66
C ALA A 77 -11.88 4.60 4.13
N SER A 78 -10.74 4.33 3.50
CA SER A 78 -9.52 5.12 3.71
C SER A 78 -9.41 6.23 2.68
N VAL A 79 -8.73 7.30 3.07
CA VAL A 79 -8.05 8.21 2.15
C VAL A 79 -6.55 8.06 2.30
N GLY A 80 -5.85 8.25 1.19
CA GLY A 80 -4.40 8.23 1.10
C GLY A 80 -3.95 9.16 -0.03
N GLY A 81 -2.66 9.11 -0.33
CA GLY A 81 -2.04 9.98 -1.31
C GLY A 81 -0.95 10.85 -0.68
N ASP A 82 0.10 11.11 -1.46
CA ASP A 82 1.29 11.87 -1.09
C ASP A 82 1.10 13.38 -1.19
N SER A 83 0.15 13.82 -2.02
CA SER A 83 -0.13 15.24 -2.30
C SER A 83 -1.50 15.71 -1.84
N SER A 84 -2.32 14.83 -1.27
CA SER A 84 -3.70 15.11 -0.87
C SER A 84 -3.98 14.77 0.60
N VAL A 85 -3.11 13.98 1.24
CA VAL A 85 -3.19 13.60 2.65
C VAL A 85 -1.84 13.80 3.34
N VAL A 86 -1.84 14.37 4.52
CA VAL A 86 -0.68 14.51 5.40
C VAL A 86 -0.99 13.81 6.72
N VAL A 87 -0.16 12.83 7.08
CA VAL A 87 -0.22 12.13 8.37
C VAL A 87 1.12 12.30 9.06
N ARG A 88 1.10 12.82 10.29
CA ARG A 88 2.33 13.02 11.07
C ARG A 88 2.08 12.92 12.56
N ILE A 89 3.14 12.59 13.28
CA ILE A 89 3.18 12.65 14.74
C ILE A 89 3.98 13.90 15.10
N THR A 90 3.36 14.81 15.84
CA THR A 90 3.98 16.06 16.30
C THR A 90 4.03 16.08 17.82
N GLU A 91 5.16 16.54 18.37
CA GLU A 91 5.30 16.84 19.79
C GLU A 91 4.82 18.27 20.06
N VAL A 92 3.89 18.40 21.02
CA VAL A 92 3.38 19.70 21.47
C VAL A 92 3.43 19.77 23.00
N PRO A 93 3.46 20.98 23.59
CA PRO A 93 3.42 21.09 25.04
C PRO A 93 2.17 20.41 25.62
N ARG A 94 2.30 19.79 26.79
CA ARG A 94 1.21 19.05 27.42
C ARG A 94 0.06 19.99 27.79
N MET A 95 -1.07 19.81 27.10
CA MET A 95 -2.27 20.63 27.27
C MET A 95 -3.53 19.79 27.05
N SER A 96 -4.73 20.37 27.24
CA SER A 96 -5.99 19.61 27.11
C SER A 96 -7.16 20.45 26.62
N GLY A 97 -8.15 19.78 26.03
CA GLY A 97 -9.38 20.40 25.55
C GLY A 97 -9.11 21.52 24.54
N LYS A 98 -9.67 22.70 24.80
CA LYS A 98 -9.62 23.84 23.88
C LYS A 98 -8.21 24.37 23.61
N GLU A 99 -7.30 24.27 24.58
CA GLU A 99 -5.90 24.70 24.38
C GLU A 99 -5.20 23.82 23.34
N LEU A 100 -5.46 22.50 23.38
CA LEU A 100 -4.93 21.56 22.40
C LEU A 100 -5.52 21.82 21.01
N GLU A 101 -6.84 22.07 20.92
CA GLU A 101 -7.50 22.43 19.66
C GLU A 101 -6.85 23.67 19.01
N GLU A 102 -6.56 24.71 19.81
CA GLU A 102 -5.91 25.93 19.33
C GLU A 102 -4.45 25.69 18.89
N ALA A 103 -3.71 24.85 19.61
CA ALA A 103 -2.34 24.49 19.24
C ALA A 103 -2.30 23.67 17.94
N VAL A 104 -3.21 22.70 17.78
CA VAL A 104 -3.34 21.92 16.53
C VAL A 104 -3.72 22.83 15.37
N GLN A 105 -4.64 23.77 15.57
CA GLN A 105 -5.01 24.72 14.52
C GLN A 105 -3.83 25.59 14.08
N TRP A 106 -3.01 26.05 15.02
CA TRP A 106 -1.80 26.82 14.70
C TRP A 106 -0.78 25.97 13.93
N GLU A 107 -0.59 24.72 14.33
CA GLU A 107 0.29 23.76 13.68
C GLU A 107 -0.16 23.41 12.25
N LEU A 108 -1.48 23.43 12.00
CA LEU A 108 -2.06 23.31 10.66
C LEU A 108 -1.76 24.55 9.80
N ASP A 109 -1.95 25.75 10.33
CA ASP A 109 -1.71 27.01 9.62
C ASP A 109 -0.23 27.17 9.19
N GLU A 110 0.71 26.68 10.01
CA GLU A 110 2.14 26.84 9.74
C GLU A 110 2.67 25.82 8.73
N GLN A 111 2.17 24.57 8.77
CA GLN A 111 2.88 23.44 8.15
C GLN A 111 2.05 22.67 7.11
N THR A 112 0.77 23.02 6.91
CA THR A 112 -0.02 22.39 5.84
C THR A 112 0.37 23.00 4.48
N PRO A 113 0.71 22.18 3.47
CA PRO A 113 1.08 22.68 2.14
C PRO A 113 -0.13 23.15 1.32
N PHE A 114 -1.33 23.17 1.91
CA PHE A 114 -2.61 23.49 1.29
C PHE A 114 -3.28 24.67 2.00
N PRO A 115 -4.21 25.38 1.33
CA PRO A 115 -5.07 26.35 1.98
C PRO A 115 -5.89 25.69 3.11
N VAL A 116 -5.83 26.25 4.32
CA VAL A 116 -6.47 25.67 5.51
C VAL A 116 -8.01 25.68 5.41
N ASP A 117 -8.58 26.51 4.53
CA ASP A 117 -10.00 26.56 4.23
C ASP A 117 -10.51 25.43 3.31
N GLU A 118 -9.61 24.67 2.68
CA GLU A 118 -9.93 23.58 1.74
C GLU A 118 -9.55 22.19 2.30
N VAL A 119 -9.31 22.09 3.61
CA VAL A 119 -8.90 20.85 4.27
C VAL A 119 -9.86 20.39 5.36
N ILE A 120 -9.98 19.08 5.48
CA ILE A 120 -10.57 18.39 6.62
C ILE A 120 -9.41 17.81 7.43
N TYR A 121 -9.45 17.97 8.75
CA TYR A 121 -8.45 17.40 9.64
C TYR A 121 -9.09 16.75 10.85
N ASP A 122 -8.35 15.83 11.45
CA ASP A 122 -8.64 15.24 12.74
C ASP A 122 -7.32 14.96 13.47
N TYR A 123 -7.38 14.81 14.79
CA TYR A 123 -6.20 14.52 15.59
C TYR A 123 -6.51 13.60 16.77
N ALA A 124 -5.49 12.85 17.19
CA ALA A 124 -5.56 11.96 18.34
C ALA A 124 -4.30 12.11 19.20
N THR A 125 -4.46 12.14 20.51
CA THR A 125 -3.34 12.11 21.45
C THR A 125 -2.75 10.70 21.52
N ILE A 126 -1.44 10.58 21.56
CA ILE A 126 -0.77 9.29 21.71
C ILE A 126 -0.22 9.17 23.15
N ASP A 127 -0.87 8.34 23.96
CA ASP A 127 -0.45 8.07 25.33
C ASP A 127 0.50 6.86 25.38
N ARG A 128 1.81 7.13 25.43
CA ARG A 128 2.82 6.08 25.50
C ARG A 128 2.87 5.45 26.91
N PRO A 129 2.83 4.11 27.03
CA PRO A 129 2.96 3.44 28.33
C PRO A 129 4.28 3.74 29.06
N ASP A 130 5.33 4.04 28.31
CA ASP A 130 6.68 4.33 28.78
C ASP A 130 6.99 5.83 28.90
N ALA A 131 6.00 6.72 28.66
CA ALA A 131 6.20 8.16 28.82
C ALA A 131 6.52 8.55 30.27
N ASP A 132 7.44 9.51 30.44
CA ASP A 132 7.71 10.12 31.74
C ASP A 132 6.43 10.84 32.23
N PRO A 133 5.89 10.49 33.42
CA PRO A 133 4.72 11.16 33.98
C PRO A 133 4.90 12.69 34.15
N GLU A 134 6.14 13.14 34.30
CA GLU A 134 6.53 14.55 34.42
C GLU A 134 6.90 15.20 33.08
N ALA A 135 6.74 14.50 31.95
CA ALA A 135 6.97 15.06 30.62
C ALA A 135 6.13 16.33 30.39
N THR A 136 6.80 17.37 29.91
CA THR A 136 6.17 18.65 29.55
C THR A 136 5.61 18.67 28.14
N GLU A 137 5.98 17.68 27.32
CA GLU A 137 5.53 17.50 25.94
C GLU A 137 4.59 16.28 25.87
N MET A 138 3.75 16.26 24.85
CA MET A 138 2.87 15.15 24.50
C MET A 138 2.86 14.93 22.98
N GLU A 139 2.65 13.70 22.56
CA GLU A 139 2.55 13.35 21.14
C GLU A 139 1.10 13.46 20.65
N VAL A 140 0.93 14.03 19.46
CA VAL A 140 -0.35 14.13 18.77
C VAL A 140 -0.19 13.60 17.35
N LEU A 141 -1.01 12.62 16.98
CA LEU A 141 -1.21 12.21 15.60
C LEU A 141 -2.13 13.22 14.92
N LEU A 142 -1.63 13.89 13.88
CA LEU A 142 -2.40 14.79 13.04
C LEU A 142 -2.62 14.15 11.67
N ALA A 143 -3.88 14.13 11.22
CA ALA A 143 -4.26 13.71 9.88
C ALA A 143 -5.00 14.85 9.18
N VAL A 144 -4.53 15.22 7.99
CA VAL A 144 -5.09 16.31 7.18
C VAL A 144 -5.34 15.80 5.78
N ALA A 145 -6.50 16.06 5.22
CA ALA A 145 -6.87 15.67 3.87
C ALA A 145 -7.59 16.81 3.16
N GLN A 146 -7.43 16.94 1.85
CA GLN A 146 -8.21 17.90 1.06
C GLN A 146 -9.71 17.56 1.11
N GLU A 147 -10.58 18.56 1.25
CA GLU A 147 -12.03 18.36 1.33
C GLU A 147 -12.58 17.63 0.10
N ASP A 148 -12.13 18.01 -1.09
CA ASP A 148 -12.54 17.41 -2.37
C ASP A 148 -12.24 15.90 -2.45
N LEU A 149 -11.08 15.48 -1.90
CA LEU A 149 -10.71 14.06 -1.84
C LEU A 149 -11.73 13.27 -1.02
N VAL A 150 -12.07 13.77 0.16
CA VAL A 150 -13.02 13.14 1.08
C VAL A 150 -14.42 13.14 0.47
N ALA A 151 -14.83 14.26 -0.12
CA ALA A 151 -16.12 14.41 -0.78
C ALA A 151 -16.30 13.40 -1.93
N ALA A 152 -15.29 13.21 -2.77
CA ALA A 152 -15.34 12.25 -3.88
C ALA A 152 -15.50 10.79 -3.40
N HIS A 153 -14.85 10.42 -2.30
CA HIS A 153 -15.03 9.10 -1.67
C HIS A 153 -16.46 8.92 -1.16
N VAL A 154 -16.97 9.93 -0.45
CA VAL A 154 -18.35 9.92 0.06
C VAL A 154 -19.36 9.81 -1.08
N GLU A 155 -19.18 10.57 -2.16
CA GLU A 155 -20.05 10.53 -3.34
C GLU A 155 -20.07 9.15 -4.00
N ALA A 156 -18.90 8.56 -4.26
CA ALA A 156 -18.82 7.25 -4.89
C ALA A 156 -19.48 6.14 -4.05
N ILE A 157 -19.26 6.15 -2.73
CA ILE A 157 -19.87 5.19 -1.80
C ILE A 157 -21.39 5.35 -1.75
N GLN A 158 -21.88 6.60 -1.68
CA GLN A 158 -23.31 6.89 -1.68
C GLN A 158 -23.98 6.55 -3.02
N GLY A 159 -23.30 6.81 -4.14
CA GLY A 159 -23.74 6.42 -5.48
C GLY A 159 -23.94 4.90 -5.63
N ALA A 160 -23.16 4.10 -4.89
CA ALA A 160 -23.33 2.65 -4.82
C ALA A 160 -24.48 2.19 -3.89
N GLY A 161 -25.21 3.14 -3.29
CA GLY A 161 -26.27 2.88 -2.33
C GLY A 161 -25.77 2.35 -0.99
N MET A 162 -24.51 2.61 -0.66
CA MET A 162 -23.90 2.32 0.63
C MET A 162 -23.86 3.58 1.50
N GLN A 163 -23.64 3.40 2.80
CA GLN A 163 -23.60 4.47 3.79
C GLN A 163 -22.17 4.62 4.33
N PRO A 164 -21.43 5.68 3.94
CA PRO A 164 -20.15 5.97 4.55
C PRO A 164 -20.39 6.35 6.02
N VAL A 165 -19.73 5.66 6.93
CA VAL A 165 -19.81 5.88 8.38
C VAL A 165 -18.61 6.65 8.88
N ALA A 166 -17.43 6.35 8.33
CA ALA A 166 -16.20 7.04 8.64
C ALA A 166 -15.25 7.00 7.46
N ILE A 167 -14.41 8.03 7.37
CA ILE A 167 -13.24 8.08 6.51
C ILE A 167 -12.02 7.99 7.44
N ASP A 168 -11.08 7.12 7.11
CA ASP A 168 -9.89 6.82 7.91
C ASP A 168 -8.62 7.08 7.10
N ILE A 169 -7.47 6.89 7.73
CA ILE A 169 -6.16 6.92 7.07
C ILE A 169 -5.53 5.53 7.01
N GLU A 170 -4.79 5.27 5.94
CA GLU A 170 -4.13 3.98 5.71
C GLU A 170 -3.23 3.51 6.86
N PRO A 171 -2.40 4.37 7.51
CA PRO A 171 -1.52 3.94 8.60
C PRO A 171 -2.25 3.27 9.77
N LEU A 172 -3.38 3.84 10.18
CA LEU A 172 -4.18 3.30 11.29
C LEU A 172 -4.91 2.03 10.87
N ALA A 173 -5.43 1.97 9.64
CA ALA A 173 -6.02 0.74 9.12
C ALA A 173 -4.99 -0.40 9.11
N ILE A 174 -3.78 -0.16 8.60
CA ILE A 174 -2.70 -1.15 8.59
C ILE A 174 -2.36 -1.63 10.01
N GLY A 175 -2.22 -0.70 10.95
CA GLY A 175 -2.00 -1.01 12.37
C GLY A 175 -3.06 -1.96 12.93
N ARG A 176 -4.35 -1.67 12.69
CA ARG A 176 -5.44 -2.53 13.17
C ARG A 176 -5.37 -3.95 12.62
N ALA A 177 -5.06 -4.10 11.33
CA ALA A 177 -5.06 -5.39 10.66
C ALA A 177 -3.85 -6.28 11.02
N ILE A 178 -2.67 -5.69 11.20
CA ILE A 178 -1.43 -6.44 11.45
C ILE A 178 -1.07 -6.50 12.92
N ILE A 179 -1.26 -5.39 13.64
CA ILE A 179 -0.79 -5.22 15.02
C ILE A 179 -1.91 -5.54 16.00
N ASP A 180 -3.08 -4.93 15.86
CA ASP A 180 -4.14 -5.10 16.85
C ASP A 180 -4.83 -6.45 16.76
N ALA A 181 -5.04 -6.95 15.53
CA ALA A 181 -5.62 -8.26 15.29
C ALA A 181 -4.75 -9.41 15.84
N ALA A 182 -3.44 -9.20 16.00
CA ALA A 182 -2.53 -10.15 16.64
C ALA A 182 -2.70 -10.24 18.18
N GLY A 183 -3.54 -9.38 18.77
CA GLY A 183 -3.81 -9.39 20.20
C GLY A 183 -2.58 -8.98 21.00
N ASP A 184 -2.15 -9.84 21.92
CA ASP A 184 -1.00 -9.60 22.81
C ASP A 184 0.32 -10.13 22.22
N GLU A 185 0.30 -10.83 21.07
CA GLU A 185 1.51 -11.43 20.46
C GLU A 185 2.58 -10.37 20.17
N LEU A 186 2.17 -9.18 19.76
CA LEU A 186 3.04 -8.08 19.35
C LEU A 186 3.02 -6.91 20.36
N ALA A 187 2.52 -7.14 21.57
CA ALA A 187 2.32 -6.07 22.55
C ALA A 187 3.64 -5.43 23.04
N ASP A 188 4.72 -6.22 23.11
CA ASP A 188 6.04 -5.76 23.59
C ASP A 188 7.06 -5.63 22.45
N GLU A 189 6.65 -5.82 21.20
CA GLU A 189 7.53 -5.75 20.03
C GLU A 189 7.49 -4.35 19.37
N THR A 190 8.62 -3.95 18.81
CA THR A 190 8.72 -2.85 17.84
C THR A 190 8.68 -3.43 16.44
N VAL A 191 7.54 -3.28 15.79
CA VAL A 191 7.26 -3.85 14.47
C VAL A 191 7.28 -2.74 13.43
N ILE A 192 8.07 -2.92 12.37
CA ILE A 192 8.01 -2.05 11.20
C ILE A 192 7.02 -2.67 10.22
N ASN A 193 6.08 -1.89 9.72
CA ASN A 193 5.33 -2.24 8.53
C ASN A 193 5.87 -1.47 7.32
N VAL A 194 6.19 -2.19 6.24
CA VAL A 194 6.50 -1.58 4.94
C VAL A 194 5.36 -1.93 4.01
N HIS A 195 4.43 -0.98 3.84
CA HIS A 195 3.30 -1.13 2.92
C HIS A 195 3.69 -0.62 1.53
N ILE A 196 3.74 -1.48 0.53
CA ILE A 196 4.15 -1.15 -0.84
C ILE A 196 2.90 -1.11 -1.73
N GLY A 197 2.37 0.09 -1.92
CA GLY A 197 1.18 0.35 -2.73
C GLY A 197 1.45 0.39 -4.24
N ALA A 198 0.54 1.03 -4.97
CA ALA A 198 0.72 1.28 -6.41
C ALA A 198 1.64 2.50 -6.64
N THR A 199 1.30 3.65 -6.05
CA THR A 199 2.04 4.90 -6.23
C THR A 199 3.02 5.18 -5.09
N ASN A 200 2.64 4.85 -3.86
CA ASN A 200 3.38 5.20 -2.65
C ASN A 200 3.66 3.96 -1.80
N SER A 201 4.80 4.02 -1.10
CA SER A 201 5.13 3.09 -0.03
C SER A 201 5.06 3.79 1.32
N LEU A 202 4.49 3.14 2.33
CA LEU A 202 4.44 3.64 3.70
C LEU A 202 5.40 2.83 4.57
N ILE A 203 6.26 3.53 5.31
CA ILE A 203 7.04 2.96 6.39
C ILE A 203 6.38 3.40 7.69
N LEU A 204 5.85 2.42 8.41
CA LEU A 204 5.19 2.62 9.68
C LEU A 204 5.99 1.89 10.75
N ILE A 205 6.22 2.52 11.90
CA ILE A 205 6.80 1.83 13.05
C ILE A 205 5.75 1.83 14.15
N PHE A 206 5.47 0.65 14.68
CA PHE A 206 4.56 0.45 15.79
C PHE A 206 5.37 0.00 17.00
N ARG A 207 5.19 0.69 18.13
CA ARG A 207 5.83 0.39 19.41
C ARG A 207 4.77 0.27 20.48
N HIS A 208 4.78 -0.83 21.22
CA HIS A 208 3.71 -1.15 22.17
C HIS A 208 2.32 -1.05 21.53
N LYS A 209 2.20 -1.52 20.28
CA LYS A 209 1.02 -1.43 19.41
C LYS A 209 0.62 -0.01 18.95
N LEU A 210 1.30 1.02 19.43
CA LEU A 210 1.02 2.41 19.07
C LEU A 210 1.93 2.88 17.94
N LEU A 211 1.35 3.53 16.93
CA LEU A 211 2.09 4.12 15.81
C LEU A 211 3.09 5.17 16.33
N SER A 212 4.39 4.97 16.09
CA SER A 212 5.49 5.85 16.53
C SER A 212 6.19 6.58 15.39
N PHE A 213 6.08 6.07 14.17
CA PHE A 213 6.72 6.70 13.01
C PHE A 213 5.87 6.47 11.77
N VAL A 214 5.78 7.50 10.94
CA VAL A 214 5.14 7.45 9.62
C VAL A 214 6.07 8.14 8.64
N ARG A 215 6.39 7.46 7.54
CA ARG A 215 7.07 8.06 6.39
C ARG A 215 6.46 7.54 5.10
N ILE A 216 6.20 8.46 4.17
CA ILE A 216 5.73 8.16 2.83
C ILE A 216 6.93 8.24 1.88
N ILE A 217 7.08 7.23 1.02
CA ILE A 217 8.07 7.20 -0.05
C ILE A 217 7.31 7.17 -1.38
N PRO A 218 7.53 8.14 -2.29
CA PRO A 218 6.89 8.17 -3.61
C PRO A 218 7.58 7.21 -4.60
N SER A 219 7.75 5.96 -4.18
CA SER A 219 8.27 4.86 -4.99
C SER A 219 7.57 3.58 -4.56
N ALA A 220 6.90 2.91 -5.50
CA ALA A 220 6.10 1.72 -5.24
C ALA A 220 5.84 0.92 -6.55
N GLY A 221 4.78 0.12 -6.60
CA GLY A 221 4.52 -0.83 -7.68
C GLY A 221 4.49 -0.26 -9.10
N GLU A 222 4.03 0.97 -9.32
CA GLU A 222 4.03 1.63 -10.63
C GLU A 222 5.45 1.92 -11.13
N ASN A 223 6.37 2.30 -10.23
CA ASN A 223 7.76 2.49 -10.59
C ASN A 223 8.38 1.16 -11.06
N PHE A 224 8.06 0.05 -10.38
CA PHE A 224 8.53 -1.29 -10.78
C PHE A 224 8.03 -1.66 -12.17
N THR A 225 6.75 -1.43 -12.44
CA THR A 225 6.13 -1.66 -13.75
C THR A 225 6.73 -0.77 -14.83
N GLN A 226 6.98 0.50 -14.53
CA GLN A 226 7.57 1.44 -15.46
C GLN A 226 9.00 1.06 -15.84
N THR A 227 9.83 0.67 -14.87
CA THR A 227 11.20 0.18 -15.13
C THR A 227 11.18 -1.07 -15.99
N LEU A 228 10.28 -2.01 -15.68
CA LEU A 228 10.11 -3.23 -16.47
C LEU A 228 9.65 -2.95 -17.90
N ALA A 229 8.70 -2.03 -18.08
CA ALA A 229 8.21 -1.60 -19.39
C ALA A 229 9.34 -1.01 -20.25
N GLN A 230 10.22 -0.21 -19.66
CA GLN A 230 11.36 0.38 -20.34
C GLN A 230 12.42 -0.67 -20.69
N ALA A 231 12.77 -1.54 -19.74
CA ALA A 231 13.78 -2.57 -19.93
C ALA A 231 13.39 -3.58 -21.02
N LEU A 232 12.12 -3.97 -21.06
CA LEU A 232 11.60 -4.99 -21.99
C LEU A 232 10.89 -4.39 -23.22
N MET A 233 10.83 -3.06 -23.34
CA MET A 233 10.13 -2.34 -24.42
C MET A 233 8.64 -2.76 -24.55
N LEU A 234 7.97 -2.93 -23.41
CA LEU A 234 6.56 -3.28 -23.31
C LEU A 234 5.70 -2.03 -23.09
N ASP A 235 4.41 -2.13 -23.42
CA ASP A 235 3.45 -1.15 -22.89
C ASP A 235 3.21 -1.36 -21.38
N GLN A 236 2.64 -0.36 -20.72
CA GLN A 236 2.48 -0.36 -19.26
C GLN A 236 1.55 -1.49 -18.78
N ASP A 237 0.50 -1.81 -19.53
CA ASP A 237 -0.45 -2.86 -19.18
C ASP A 237 0.18 -4.25 -19.34
N GLN A 238 0.95 -4.45 -20.42
CA GLN A 238 1.76 -5.65 -20.63
C GLN A 238 2.81 -5.82 -19.54
N ALA A 239 3.53 -4.76 -19.19
CA ALA A 239 4.54 -4.81 -18.14
C ALA A 239 3.92 -5.17 -16.78
N GLU A 240 2.71 -4.68 -16.47
CA GLU A 240 2.03 -5.06 -15.23
C GLU A 240 1.71 -6.56 -15.21
N VAL A 241 1.18 -7.09 -16.32
CA VAL A 241 0.89 -8.52 -16.44
C VAL A 241 2.17 -9.35 -16.29
N VAL A 242 3.26 -8.94 -16.96
CA VAL A 242 4.55 -9.63 -16.87
C VAL A 242 5.12 -9.58 -15.45
N LYS A 243 5.05 -8.42 -14.77
CA LYS A 243 5.48 -8.28 -13.37
C LYS A 243 4.71 -9.25 -12.45
N LEU A 244 3.39 -9.33 -12.60
CA LEU A 244 2.55 -10.18 -11.77
C LEU A 244 2.75 -11.69 -12.05
N GLN A 245 3.09 -12.07 -13.29
CA GLN A 245 3.23 -13.46 -13.68
C GLN A 245 4.65 -14.01 -13.50
N LEU A 246 5.67 -13.19 -13.77
CA LEU A 246 7.07 -13.62 -13.86
C LEU A 246 7.96 -13.02 -12.77
N GLY A 247 7.48 -12.00 -12.02
CA GLY A 247 8.28 -11.30 -11.02
C GLY A 247 8.78 -12.20 -9.89
N ASN A 248 10.07 -12.52 -9.93
CA ASN A 248 10.77 -13.29 -8.90
C ASN A 248 12.18 -12.75 -8.67
N LEU A 249 12.37 -12.07 -7.54
CA LEU A 249 13.66 -11.47 -7.17
C LEU A 249 14.68 -12.52 -6.71
N ALA A 250 14.26 -13.74 -6.35
CA ALA A 250 15.18 -14.80 -5.96
C ALA A 250 16.04 -15.29 -7.15
N GLU A 251 15.60 -15.06 -8.38
CA GLU A 251 16.31 -15.46 -9.61
C GLU A 251 17.27 -14.37 -10.12
N GLY A 252 17.16 -13.13 -9.64
CA GLY A 252 17.98 -11.98 -10.08
C GLY A 252 19.42 -11.94 -9.55
N GLY A 253 19.97 -13.06 -9.07
CA GLY A 253 21.34 -13.14 -8.59
C GLY A 253 21.59 -12.65 -7.15
N PHE A 254 20.55 -12.33 -6.38
CA PHE A 254 20.63 -11.96 -4.95
C PHE A 254 20.72 -13.18 -4.02
N ALA A 255 21.30 -14.29 -4.49
CA ALA A 255 21.76 -15.32 -3.58
C ALA A 255 23.00 -14.77 -2.87
N GLY A 256 22.83 -14.23 -1.67
CA GLY A 256 23.95 -13.82 -0.83
C GLY A 256 25.00 -14.92 -0.85
N GLU A 257 26.15 -14.64 -1.46
CA GLU A 257 27.31 -15.53 -1.38
C GLU A 257 27.68 -15.61 0.09
N GLN A 258 27.18 -16.64 0.77
CA GLN A 258 27.79 -17.12 1.99
C GLN A 258 29.14 -17.67 1.57
N GLU A 259 30.15 -16.80 1.49
CA GLU A 259 31.53 -17.26 1.51
C GLU A 259 31.71 -18.10 2.78
N PRO A 260 32.19 -19.35 2.66
CA PRO A 260 32.53 -20.13 3.83
C PRO A 260 33.66 -19.39 4.56
N ALA A 261 33.47 -19.19 5.86
CA ALA A 261 34.46 -18.57 6.74
C ALA A 261 35.74 -19.41 6.77
N ASP A 262 36.68 -19.12 5.88
CA ASP A 262 38.03 -19.65 5.94
C ASP A 262 38.92 -18.74 6.79
N GLU A 263 39.51 -19.35 7.81
CA GLU A 263 40.54 -18.79 8.67
C GLU A 263 41.69 -18.19 7.85
N PHE A 264 41.87 -16.87 7.90
CA PHE A 264 43.20 -16.28 7.65
C PHE A 264 43.48 -15.15 8.63
N GLY A 265 44.35 -15.43 9.60
CA GLY A 265 44.99 -14.41 10.42
C GLY A 265 46.04 -13.65 9.61
N GLY A 266 46.15 -12.34 9.85
CA GLY A 266 47.28 -11.57 9.36
C GLY A 266 47.02 -10.07 9.20
N SER A 267 47.32 -9.33 10.27
CA SER A 267 47.74 -7.93 10.32
C SER A 267 47.92 -7.13 9.02
N GLY A 268 47.31 -5.94 8.98
CA GLY A 268 47.70 -4.81 8.11
C GLY A 268 46.70 -3.66 8.24
N MET A 269 46.92 -2.74 9.18
CA MET A 269 47.30 -1.34 8.92
C MET A 269 46.16 -0.49 8.32
N PHE A 270 45.59 0.34 9.21
CA PHE A 270 44.75 1.48 8.89
C PHE A 270 45.59 2.58 8.24
N GLU A 271 45.11 3.15 7.13
CA GLU A 271 45.44 4.52 6.75
C GLU A 271 44.15 5.24 6.34
N ASP A 272 43.95 6.39 6.95
CA ASP A 272 42.88 7.35 6.76
C ASP A 272 42.99 8.01 5.37
N GLU A 273 41.88 8.16 4.65
CA GLU A 273 41.78 9.13 3.54
C GLU A 273 40.61 10.07 3.79
N GLU A 274 40.95 11.36 3.72
CA GLU A 274 40.15 12.54 4.06
C GLU A 274 39.08 12.83 3.00
N GLU A 275 37.88 13.22 3.46
CA GLU A 275 36.81 13.76 2.63
C GLU A 275 37.11 15.21 2.22
N GLU A 276 37.10 15.49 0.92
CA GLU A 276 37.06 16.85 0.35
C GLU A 276 35.62 17.16 -0.16
N PRO A 277 35.09 18.37 0.09
CA PRO A 277 33.72 18.74 -0.26
C PRO A 277 33.64 19.27 -1.69
N VAL A 278 32.69 18.77 -2.49
CA VAL A 278 32.38 19.35 -3.81
C VAL A 278 31.19 20.29 -3.70
N THR A 279 31.48 21.58 -3.71
CA THR A 279 30.57 22.64 -4.16
C THR A 279 30.69 22.76 -5.68
N ASP A 280 29.60 22.70 -6.45
CA ASP A 280 29.11 23.88 -7.14
C ASP A 280 27.82 23.64 -7.93
N SER A 281 27.06 24.72 -8.03
CA SER A 281 25.82 24.86 -8.76
C SER A 281 26.04 24.78 -10.27
N VAL A 282 25.18 24.09 -11.01
CA VAL A 282 25.01 24.35 -12.45
C VAL A 282 23.52 24.26 -12.81
N PHE A 283 22.82 25.38 -12.67
CA PHE A 283 21.67 25.73 -13.49
C PHE A 283 22.22 26.38 -14.77
N GLU A 284 22.00 25.78 -15.94
CA GLU A 284 21.87 26.53 -17.19
C GLU A 284 20.73 25.97 -18.04
N LEU A 285 19.70 26.80 -18.18
CA LEU A 285 18.63 26.69 -19.16
C LEU A 285 19.18 26.97 -20.55
N SER A 286 18.89 26.12 -21.52
CA SER A 286 18.84 26.56 -22.92
C SER A 286 17.55 26.08 -23.57
N SER A 287 16.81 27.07 -24.05
CA SER A 287 15.61 26.99 -24.85
C SER A 287 15.98 26.78 -26.31
N THR A 288 15.28 25.90 -27.01
CA THR A 288 14.94 26.06 -28.42
C THR A 288 13.85 25.07 -28.79
N ALA A 289 12.71 25.61 -29.17
CA ALA A 289 11.56 24.89 -29.71
C ALA A 289 11.78 24.67 -31.21
N GLU A 290 11.57 23.45 -31.68
CA GLU A 290 11.26 23.15 -33.08
C GLU A 290 10.07 22.19 -33.14
N THR A 291 8.97 22.70 -33.68
CA THR A 291 7.74 21.95 -34.01
C THR A 291 7.94 21.15 -35.30
N PRO A 292 7.65 19.84 -35.35
CA PRO A 292 7.66 19.11 -36.62
C PRO A 292 6.42 19.44 -37.46
N ASP A 293 6.68 19.80 -38.71
CA ASP A 293 5.72 20.03 -39.80
C ASP A 293 5.09 18.70 -40.27
N LEU A 294 3.82 18.48 -39.95
CA LEU A 294 3.03 17.36 -40.46
C LEU A 294 2.26 17.82 -41.71
N GLY A 295 2.81 17.48 -42.87
CA GLY A 295 2.18 17.67 -44.17
C GLY A 295 0.83 16.95 -44.33
N ALA A 296 0.03 17.50 -45.23
CA ALA A 296 -1.39 17.22 -45.47
C ALA A 296 -1.80 15.73 -45.48
N LEU A 297 -2.76 15.39 -44.62
CA LEU A 297 -3.48 14.11 -44.62
C LEU A 297 -4.67 14.16 -45.62
N ASP A 298 -4.73 13.16 -46.48
CA ASP A 298 -5.78 12.91 -47.48
C ASP A 298 -7.08 12.44 -46.80
N ASN A 299 -8.12 13.26 -46.83
CA ASN A 299 -9.44 12.98 -46.26
C ASN A 299 -10.30 12.12 -47.18
N ARG A 300 -9.93 10.84 -47.38
CA ARG A 300 -10.75 9.87 -48.11
C ARG A 300 -10.78 8.49 -47.46
N ALA A 301 -11.37 8.41 -46.28
CA ALA A 301 -11.99 7.17 -45.77
C ALA A 301 -12.91 7.46 -44.57
N THR A 302 -14.01 8.17 -44.78
CA THR A 302 -15.07 8.31 -43.76
C THR A 302 -16.41 7.98 -44.37
N HIS A 303 -16.76 6.70 -44.36
CA HIS A 303 -18.13 6.20 -44.33
C HIS A 303 -18.10 4.75 -43.85
N LEU A 304 -18.23 4.54 -42.55
CA LEU A 304 -18.74 3.28 -41.99
C LEU A 304 -20.08 3.61 -41.32
N ASP A 305 -21.13 3.02 -41.87
CA ASP A 305 -22.52 3.21 -41.44
C ASP A 305 -22.79 2.20 -40.30
N LEU A 306 -22.65 2.65 -39.06
CA LEU A 306 -22.68 1.83 -37.83
C LEU A 306 -24.09 1.40 -37.37
N ALA A 307 -25.13 1.64 -38.17
CA ALA A 307 -26.53 1.49 -37.72
C ALA A 307 -27.24 0.22 -38.22
N GLN A 308 -26.58 -0.71 -38.94
CA GLN A 308 -27.27 -1.87 -39.52
C GLN A 308 -26.71 -3.25 -39.15
N ASP A 309 -25.66 -3.37 -38.33
CA ASP A 309 -25.01 -4.67 -38.05
C ASP A 309 -25.11 -5.15 -36.59
N LEU A 310 -25.93 -4.50 -35.75
CA LEU A 310 -26.04 -4.83 -34.31
C LEU A 310 -27.24 -5.74 -33.97
N SER A 311 -27.99 -6.24 -34.95
CA SER A 311 -29.18 -7.06 -34.69
C SER A 311 -28.98 -8.58 -34.81
N GLU A 312 -27.75 -9.07 -35.05
CA GLU A 312 -27.45 -10.50 -35.19
C GLU A 312 -26.29 -11.01 -34.31
N ILE A 313 -25.93 -10.30 -33.23
CA ILE A 313 -24.97 -10.82 -32.26
C ILE A 313 -25.73 -11.61 -31.19
N GLU A 314 -25.77 -12.94 -31.35
CA GLU A 314 -26.15 -13.87 -30.27
C GLU A 314 -25.14 -13.70 -29.12
N GLU A 315 -25.62 -13.45 -27.89
CA GLU A 315 -24.76 -13.39 -26.70
C GLU A 315 -24.01 -14.72 -26.55
N PRO A 316 -22.66 -14.72 -26.50
CA PRO A 316 -21.93 -15.97 -26.29
C PRO A 316 -22.25 -16.51 -24.90
N PRO A 317 -22.32 -17.85 -24.72
CA PRO A 317 -22.57 -18.43 -23.42
C PRO A 317 -21.51 -17.96 -22.42
N ILE A 318 -21.96 -17.59 -21.23
CA ILE A 318 -21.12 -17.18 -20.09
C ILE A 318 -20.04 -18.26 -19.91
N ALA A 319 -18.79 -17.91 -20.24
CA ALA A 319 -17.66 -18.77 -19.95
C ALA A 319 -17.60 -18.94 -18.42
N ALA A 320 -17.68 -20.19 -17.96
CA ALA A 320 -17.37 -20.50 -16.57
C ALA A 320 -15.98 -19.90 -16.24
N PRO A 321 -15.77 -19.38 -15.02
CA PRO A 321 -14.46 -18.89 -14.63
C PRO A 321 -13.43 -20.00 -14.93
N PRO A 322 -12.25 -19.65 -15.48
CA PRO A 322 -11.23 -20.65 -15.73
C PRO A 322 -10.99 -21.40 -14.40
N PRO A 323 -10.88 -22.74 -14.43
CA PRO A 323 -10.52 -23.47 -13.23
C PRO A 323 -9.23 -22.85 -12.66
N PRO A 324 -9.05 -22.79 -11.33
CA PRO A 324 -7.80 -22.29 -10.75
C PRO A 324 -6.66 -22.99 -11.46
N ALA A 325 -5.68 -22.23 -11.94
CA ALA A 325 -4.49 -22.78 -12.58
C ALA A 325 -3.97 -23.87 -11.65
N ALA A 326 -3.95 -25.11 -12.15
CA ALA A 326 -3.43 -26.22 -11.38
C ALA A 326 -2.02 -25.82 -10.89
N PRO A 327 -1.63 -26.17 -9.65
CA PRO A 327 -0.26 -25.96 -9.22
C PRO A 327 0.65 -26.54 -10.30
N ALA A 328 1.60 -25.74 -10.78
CA ALA A 328 2.51 -26.14 -11.85
C ALA A 328 3.05 -27.54 -11.50
N PRO A 329 2.96 -28.52 -12.43
CA PRO A 329 3.43 -29.86 -12.16
C PRO A 329 4.92 -29.77 -11.75
N PRO A 330 5.37 -30.52 -10.73
CA PRO A 330 6.78 -30.52 -10.38
C PRO A 330 7.57 -31.17 -11.52
N GLY A 331 8.44 -30.41 -12.18
CA GLY A 331 9.51 -30.95 -13.01
C GLY A 331 9.21 -31.15 -14.50
N GLU A 332 8.36 -30.34 -15.13
CA GLU A 332 8.48 -30.15 -16.57
C GLU A 332 9.66 -29.19 -16.84
N PRO A 333 10.60 -29.53 -17.75
CA PRO A 333 11.66 -28.60 -18.13
C PRO A 333 11.00 -27.35 -18.69
N GLN A 334 11.15 -26.24 -17.96
CA GLN A 334 10.62 -24.95 -18.39
C GLN A 334 11.28 -24.60 -19.73
N ASP A 335 10.47 -24.07 -20.65
CA ASP A 335 10.93 -23.58 -21.94
C ASP A 335 12.15 -22.67 -21.72
N PRO A 336 13.31 -22.89 -22.38
CA PRO A 336 14.48 -22.02 -22.22
C PRO A 336 14.14 -20.53 -22.39
N ASP A 337 13.22 -20.21 -23.30
CA ASP A 337 12.75 -18.84 -23.55
C ASP A 337 11.98 -18.28 -22.32
N TYR A 338 11.27 -19.14 -21.58
CA TYR A 338 10.57 -18.77 -20.35
C TYR A 338 11.54 -18.51 -19.19
N ILE A 339 12.59 -19.33 -19.06
CA ILE A 339 13.63 -19.13 -18.04
C ILE A 339 14.36 -17.80 -18.29
N GLU A 340 14.80 -17.58 -19.53
CA GLU A 340 15.47 -16.34 -19.94
C GLU A 340 14.57 -15.11 -19.73
N ALA A 341 13.27 -15.22 -20.03
CA ALA A 341 12.32 -14.14 -19.76
C ALA A 341 12.21 -13.82 -18.26
N ARG A 342 12.18 -14.85 -17.38
CA ARG A 342 12.12 -14.63 -15.93
C ARG A 342 13.38 -13.98 -15.38
N GLU A 343 14.56 -14.39 -15.85
CA GLU A 343 15.83 -13.78 -15.47
C GLU A 343 15.85 -12.29 -15.84
N HIS A 344 15.49 -11.93 -17.07
CA HIS A 344 15.42 -10.52 -17.47
C HIS A 344 14.39 -9.70 -16.68
N VAL A 345 13.24 -10.29 -16.33
CA VAL A 345 12.25 -9.62 -15.46
C VAL A 345 12.82 -9.41 -14.06
N ALA A 346 13.49 -10.42 -13.49
CA ALA A 346 14.11 -10.32 -12.18
C ALA A 346 15.20 -9.24 -12.14
N GLU A 347 16.09 -9.21 -13.13
CA GLU A 347 17.13 -8.18 -13.28
C GLU A 347 16.52 -6.77 -13.35
N ALA A 348 15.48 -6.58 -14.16
CA ALA A 348 14.82 -5.27 -14.32
C ALA A 348 14.08 -4.80 -13.05
N LEU A 349 13.58 -5.72 -12.22
CA LEU A 349 12.88 -5.39 -10.97
C LEU A 349 13.82 -5.19 -9.78
N THR A 350 15.04 -5.71 -9.86
CA THR A 350 15.97 -5.75 -8.74
C THR A 350 16.38 -4.36 -8.28
N GLU A 351 16.85 -3.50 -9.18
CA GLU A 351 17.31 -2.15 -8.86
C GLU A 351 16.21 -1.30 -8.17
N PRO A 352 14.98 -1.15 -8.73
CA PRO A 352 13.98 -0.31 -8.09
C PRO A 352 13.48 -0.87 -6.74
N VAL A 353 13.52 -2.19 -6.54
CA VAL A 353 13.20 -2.79 -5.24
C VAL A 353 14.34 -2.56 -4.23
N LEU A 354 15.60 -2.62 -4.67
CA LEU A 354 16.76 -2.32 -3.85
C LEU A 354 16.81 -0.85 -3.43
N ASP A 355 16.42 0.07 -4.32
CA ASP A 355 16.28 1.50 -4.00
C ASP A 355 15.25 1.72 -2.89
N LEU A 356 14.10 1.04 -2.98
CA LEU A 356 13.09 1.08 -1.93
C LEU A 356 13.62 0.50 -0.61
N ALA A 357 14.30 -0.65 -0.64
CA ALA A 357 14.89 -1.27 0.55
C ALA A 357 15.97 -0.37 1.19
N THR A 358 16.75 0.35 0.37
CA THR A 358 17.72 1.35 0.82
C THR A 358 17.02 2.51 1.55
N GLU A 359 15.89 2.99 1.03
CA GLU A 359 15.10 4.03 1.71
C GLU A 359 14.46 3.52 3.01
N VAL A 360 14.05 2.24 3.06
CA VAL A 360 13.64 1.59 4.32
C VAL A 360 14.79 1.62 5.32
N ARG A 361 15.98 1.12 4.95
CA ARG A 361 17.16 1.13 5.83
C ARG A 361 17.47 2.54 6.36
N ARG A 362 17.49 3.55 5.49
CA ARG A 362 17.69 4.96 5.88
C ARG A 362 16.65 5.45 6.89
N SER A 363 15.39 5.05 6.72
CA SER A 363 14.31 5.37 7.67
C SER A 363 14.53 4.72 9.03
N LEU A 364 15.01 3.48 9.05
CA LEU A 364 15.32 2.78 10.30
C LEU A 364 16.50 3.42 11.03
N GLU A 365 17.54 3.83 10.29
CA GLU A 365 18.67 4.55 10.85
C GLU A 365 18.25 5.90 11.44
N PHE A 366 17.36 6.63 10.76
CA PHE A 366 16.77 7.87 11.27
C PHE A 366 16.00 7.62 12.58
N TYR A 367 15.11 6.62 12.60
CA TYR A 367 14.35 6.26 13.79
C TYR A 367 15.26 5.87 14.96
N ARG A 368 16.26 5.01 14.74
CA ARG A 368 17.24 4.59 15.77
C ARG A 368 18.05 5.75 16.36
N ARG A 369 18.30 6.81 15.58
CA ARG A 369 19.01 8.00 16.08
C ARG A 369 18.17 8.80 17.07
N GLN A 370 16.85 8.86 16.86
CA GLN A 370 15.89 9.52 17.74
C GLN A 370 15.55 8.64 18.96
N HIS A 371 15.42 7.33 18.76
CA HIS A 371 15.01 6.35 19.78
C HIS A 371 16.18 5.42 20.17
N ARG A 372 17.17 5.98 20.88
CA ARG A 372 18.37 5.23 21.28
C ARG A 372 18.01 4.11 22.26
N ASN A 373 18.51 2.90 21.98
CA ASN A 373 18.36 1.67 22.79
C ASN A 373 17.02 0.92 22.66
N GLU A 374 16.19 1.25 21.68
CA GLU A 374 14.99 0.44 21.38
C GLU A 374 15.30 -0.60 20.30
N PRO A 375 15.10 -1.91 20.56
CA PRO A 375 15.28 -2.92 19.54
C PRO A 375 14.19 -2.78 18.47
N ILE A 376 14.53 -3.13 17.24
CA ILE A 376 13.58 -3.33 16.14
C ILE A 376 13.50 -4.84 15.95
N ASP A 377 12.33 -5.42 16.18
CA ASP A 377 12.19 -6.88 16.25
C ASP A 377 12.04 -7.51 14.86
N ARG A 378 11.22 -6.89 14.00
CA ARG A 378 10.93 -7.40 12.64
C ARG A 378 10.36 -6.35 11.70
N ILE A 379 10.43 -6.66 10.40
CA ILE A 379 9.73 -5.98 9.32
C ILE A 379 8.60 -6.87 8.80
N VAL A 380 7.41 -6.30 8.66
CA VAL A 380 6.25 -6.92 8.02
C VAL A 380 5.95 -6.17 6.72
N ILE A 381 6.07 -6.85 5.59
CA ILE A 381 5.84 -6.26 4.26
C ILE A 381 4.37 -6.49 3.87
N THR A 382 3.68 -5.44 3.47
CA THR A 382 2.28 -5.50 3.02
C THR A 382 2.09 -4.69 1.74
N GLY A 383 0.88 -4.64 1.20
CA GLY A 383 0.57 -4.01 -0.08
C GLY A 383 0.64 -4.99 -1.26
N GLY A 384 0.29 -4.51 -2.45
CA GLY A 384 0.21 -5.36 -3.65
C GLY A 384 1.57 -5.92 -4.08
N SER A 385 2.61 -5.09 -3.99
CA SER A 385 3.96 -5.48 -4.41
C SER A 385 4.66 -6.41 -3.41
N ALA A 386 4.07 -6.64 -2.22
CA ALA A 386 4.57 -7.64 -1.27
C ALA A 386 4.48 -9.07 -1.83
N ASN A 387 3.68 -9.29 -2.87
CA ASN A 387 3.56 -10.57 -3.57
C ASN A 387 4.74 -10.87 -4.51
N LEU A 388 5.68 -9.95 -4.71
CA LEU A 388 6.90 -10.22 -5.46
C LEU A 388 7.74 -11.25 -4.71
N GLU A 389 7.96 -12.41 -5.32
CA GLU A 389 8.75 -13.48 -4.71
C GLU A 389 10.18 -12.98 -4.43
N GLY A 390 10.73 -13.30 -3.25
CA GLY A 390 12.06 -12.87 -2.82
C GLY A 390 12.14 -11.49 -2.17
N ILE A 391 11.08 -10.67 -2.21
CA ILE A 391 11.13 -9.29 -1.66
C ILE A 391 11.46 -9.24 -0.16
N ALA A 392 10.94 -10.19 0.62
CA ALA A 392 11.23 -10.29 2.05
C ALA A 392 12.70 -10.62 2.32
N GLN A 393 13.28 -11.53 1.52
CA GLN A 393 14.69 -11.90 1.67
C GLN A 393 15.59 -10.71 1.31
N LEU A 394 15.34 -10.05 0.17
CA LEU A 394 16.07 -8.83 -0.23
C LEU A 394 15.97 -7.74 0.84
N MET A 395 14.77 -7.50 1.39
CA MET A 395 14.58 -6.52 2.47
C MET A 395 15.39 -6.90 3.71
N THR A 396 15.46 -8.19 4.06
CA THR A 396 16.29 -8.65 5.18
C THR A 396 17.77 -8.45 4.91
N ASP A 397 18.24 -8.75 3.71
CA ASP A 397 19.65 -8.64 3.36
C ASP A 397 20.10 -7.16 3.36
N GLU A 398 19.28 -6.25 2.80
CA GLU A 398 19.58 -4.83 2.79
C GLU A 398 19.47 -4.18 4.18
N THR A 399 18.43 -4.51 4.97
CA THR A 399 18.18 -3.82 6.26
C THR A 399 18.87 -4.45 7.46
N GLY A 400 19.29 -5.72 7.36
CA GLY A 400 19.76 -6.53 8.47
C GLY A 400 18.66 -6.90 9.50
N VAL A 401 17.39 -6.66 9.17
CA VAL A 401 16.24 -6.96 10.04
C VAL A 401 15.42 -8.09 9.41
N LYS A 402 14.99 -9.05 10.23
CA LYS A 402 14.16 -10.15 9.74
C LYS A 402 12.85 -9.60 9.17
N SER A 403 12.57 -9.94 7.92
CA SER A 403 11.40 -9.48 7.17
C SER A 403 10.49 -10.65 6.82
N GLU A 404 9.19 -10.44 6.92
CA GLU A 404 8.16 -11.42 6.55
C GLU A 404 7.00 -10.75 5.82
N ILE A 405 6.26 -11.53 5.03
CA ILE A 405 5.05 -11.05 4.36
C ILE A 405 3.89 -11.04 5.36
N GLY A 406 3.17 -9.92 5.44
CA GLY A 406 2.06 -9.75 6.35
C GLY A 406 0.80 -10.49 5.89
N ASP A 407 0.24 -11.31 6.78
CA ASP A 407 -1.04 -12.00 6.58
C ASP A 407 -2.10 -11.42 7.53
N PRO A 408 -3.02 -10.58 7.04
CA PRO A 408 -4.07 -10.00 7.87
C PRO A 408 -5.17 -11.02 8.25
N PHE A 409 -5.18 -12.22 7.65
CA PHE A 409 -6.16 -13.28 7.96
C PHE A 409 -5.68 -14.24 9.06
N LYS A 410 -4.39 -14.19 9.42
CA LYS A 410 -3.74 -15.12 10.38
C LYS A 410 -4.53 -15.33 11.69
N HIS A 411 -5.17 -14.27 12.19
CA HIS A 411 -5.89 -14.27 13.47
C HIS A 411 -7.42 -14.25 13.31
N MET A 412 -7.94 -14.53 12.11
CA MET A 412 -9.36 -14.43 11.78
C MET A 412 -9.96 -15.79 11.40
N GLN A 413 -11.26 -15.96 11.64
CA GLN A 413 -12.02 -17.09 11.11
C GLN A 413 -12.64 -16.73 9.76
N ILE A 414 -12.49 -17.61 8.77
CA ILE A 414 -13.11 -17.46 7.46
C ILE A 414 -14.43 -18.22 7.46
N ASP A 415 -15.54 -17.50 7.26
CA ASP A 415 -16.88 -18.11 7.31
C ASP A 415 -17.25 -18.89 6.04
N ASP A 416 -16.69 -18.50 4.90
CA ASP A 416 -16.94 -19.12 3.59
C ASP A 416 -15.88 -20.20 3.31
N ASP A 417 -16.28 -21.46 3.45
CA ASP A 417 -15.45 -22.65 3.26
C ASP A 417 -15.08 -22.91 1.79
N THR A 418 -15.66 -22.17 0.85
CA THR A 418 -15.32 -22.26 -0.58
C THR A 418 -14.09 -21.42 -0.95
N ILE A 419 -13.66 -20.52 -0.06
CA ILE A 419 -12.47 -19.70 -0.28
C ILE A 419 -11.22 -20.55 -0.04
N SER A 420 -10.38 -20.69 -1.08
CA SER A 420 -9.14 -21.45 -0.96
C SER A 420 -8.11 -20.68 -0.13
N GLU A 421 -7.27 -21.40 0.60
CA GLU A 421 -6.14 -20.80 1.31
C GLU A 421 -5.18 -20.09 0.35
N GLN A 422 -5.01 -20.60 -0.87
CA GLN A 422 -4.18 -19.96 -1.88
C GLN A 422 -4.71 -18.57 -2.23
N TYR A 423 -6.02 -18.44 -2.44
CA TYR A 423 -6.63 -17.14 -2.73
C TYR A 423 -6.39 -16.14 -1.59
N LEU A 424 -6.54 -16.57 -0.33
CA LEU A 424 -6.28 -15.71 0.82
C LEU A 424 -4.81 -15.29 0.93
N ARG A 425 -3.88 -16.20 0.65
CA ARG A 425 -2.45 -15.87 0.57
C ARG A 425 -2.16 -14.85 -0.51
N ASP A 426 -2.75 -15.00 -1.71
CA ASP A 426 -2.50 -14.12 -2.85
C ASP A 426 -3.03 -12.68 -2.59
N ILE A 427 -4.21 -12.55 -1.97
CA ILE A 427 -4.82 -11.22 -1.74
C ILE A 427 -4.43 -10.59 -0.41
N GLY A 428 -3.99 -11.39 0.56
CA GLY A 428 -3.80 -11.00 1.96
C GLY A 428 -2.97 -9.74 2.12
N PRO A 429 -1.72 -9.71 1.64
CA PRO A 429 -0.84 -8.54 1.78
C PRO A 429 -1.47 -7.26 1.23
N SER A 430 -2.18 -7.35 0.11
CA SER A 430 -2.84 -6.21 -0.54
C SER A 430 -4.14 -5.76 0.14
N SER A 431 -4.77 -6.63 0.94
CA SER A 431 -6.08 -6.40 1.58
C SER A 431 -5.98 -5.82 2.99
N VAL A 432 -4.76 -5.60 3.50
CA VAL A 432 -4.49 -5.16 4.87
C VAL A 432 -5.26 -3.88 5.24
N VAL A 433 -5.34 -2.90 4.34
CA VAL A 433 -6.06 -1.64 4.55
C VAL A 433 -7.55 -1.90 4.67
N ALA A 434 -8.16 -2.60 3.69
CA ALA A 434 -9.58 -2.93 3.72
C ALA A 434 -9.99 -3.72 4.98
N ILE A 435 -9.15 -4.66 5.42
CA ILE A 435 -9.40 -5.43 6.66
C ILE A 435 -9.29 -4.52 7.89
N GLY A 436 -8.27 -3.67 7.95
CA GLY A 436 -8.07 -2.70 9.02
C GLY A 436 -9.22 -1.71 9.19
N LEU A 437 -9.77 -1.23 8.07
CA LEU A 437 -10.95 -0.36 8.05
C LEU A 437 -12.19 -1.08 8.60
N ALA A 438 -12.37 -2.35 8.24
CA ALA A 438 -13.46 -3.17 8.75
C ALA A 438 -13.35 -3.45 10.26
N LEU A 439 -12.13 -3.40 10.80
CA LEU A 439 -11.85 -3.58 12.23
C LEU A 439 -12.02 -2.31 13.08
N ARG A 440 -12.12 -1.11 12.48
CA ARG A 440 -12.10 0.19 13.18
C ARG A 440 -13.04 0.27 14.38
N ASP A 441 -14.29 -0.17 14.23
CA ASP A 441 -15.30 -0.11 15.30
C ASP A 441 -15.34 -1.38 16.18
N MET A 442 -14.38 -2.30 16.00
CA MET A 442 -14.36 -3.63 16.63
C MET A 442 -13.16 -3.85 17.54
N VAL A 443 -12.05 -3.17 17.26
CA VAL A 443 -10.89 -3.08 18.13
C VAL A 443 -11.10 -1.87 19.05
N GLY A 444 -10.92 -2.04 20.36
CA GLY A 444 -11.08 -0.92 21.31
C GLY A 444 -10.02 0.16 21.07
N ASP A 445 -10.42 1.43 21.27
CA ASP A 445 -9.53 2.60 21.23
C ASP A 445 -8.38 2.51 22.24
#